data_AF-A0A7W0QLV2-F1
#
_entry.id   AF-A0A7W0QLV2-F1
#
_cell.length_a   1.000
_cell.length_b   1.000
_cell.length_c   1.000
_cell.angle_alpha   90.00
_cell.angle_beta   90.00
_cell.angle_gamma   90.00
#
_symmetry.space_group_name_H-M   'P 1'
#
loop_
_entity.id
_entity.type
_entity.pdbx_description
1 polymer ?
#
loop_
_entity_poly.entity_id
_entity_poly.type
_entity_poly.pdbx_seq_one_letter_code
_entity_poly.pdbx_strand_id
1 'polypeptide(L)'
;MGLRICFVTPFAWSQPHEVNAHVEGTAAALRRLGHEVTVLAPSSRARDLLAGRRALQRGADPEVIAVGPSIPISRRTSMGVPVAVRANLRLALASGRYDVVHGFEPGLPSLSYLALTSTHALTAATFFSPDRLAYPPRRSRRDRLSARVDALLATSRETAEAAAELFEGDYTLVPIGVDTTLFRPREKRLTIAVELELAGRSVTRAVARLLRELPDWELKLLHTKPLGFRPAIPRSVRKRSHVRLVRRPEQRASILGEAAIFVPAPDGEARLALEAAASGVAIAHGDDDPERVTEDVARLAADADLRNRIAAAGRAQAERQSFDLVAKELDTLYSRLSRKRRVRAIDSADPLAGRDWIVVDLHMHTDWSHDCSIAVADLLEHAEEIGLGGIAVTDHNVFRGALEAVELARTRELIVIPGEEVKTDGQGEVIGLFLEEEIPRGMSFGDTIEAIREQGGLVYLPHPFDRLHAIPDPATLHRHLAEIDVFEVFNARLLRDSFNDEALRFARKYRLLQGAGSDAHVLQGVGTGALRMRRFDGAEEFLLSLRSAEVLRRPKSLAYLQSLKWVAQVKEKVL
;
A
#
# COMPACT_ATOMS: atom_id res chain seq x y z
N MET A 1 -21.84 -1.71 -1.40
CA MET A 1 -21.54 -3.00 -0.75
C MET A 1 -20.49 -2.71 0.31
N GLY A 2 -20.69 -3.13 1.57
CA GLY A 2 -19.70 -2.90 2.63
C GLY A 2 -18.37 -3.58 2.31
N LEU A 3 -17.25 -2.94 2.65
CA LEU A 3 -15.90 -3.47 2.44
C LEU A 3 -15.29 -3.81 3.80
N ARG A 4 -14.40 -4.81 3.83
CA ARG A 4 -13.54 -5.08 5.00
C ARG A 4 -12.24 -4.28 4.87
N ILE A 5 -12.09 -3.25 5.69
CA ILE A 5 -10.99 -2.28 5.61
C ILE A 5 -10.09 -2.43 6.83
N CYS A 6 -8.78 -2.49 6.60
CA CYS A 6 -7.77 -2.49 7.64
C CYS A 6 -6.97 -1.20 7.60
N PHE A 7 -7.09 -0.38 8.63
CA PHE A 7 -6.25 0.80 8.83
C PHE A 7 -4.99 0.42 9.60
N VAL A 8 -3.83 0.91 9.21
CA VAL A 8 -2.56 0.60 9.86
C VAL A 8 -1.81 1.88 10.18
N THR A 9 -1.67 2.20 11.46
CA THR A 9 -0.93 3.37 11.93
C THR A 9 0.43 2.95 12.52
N PRO A 10 1.49 3.75 12.31
CA PRO A 10 2.80 3.46 12.88
C PRO A 10 2.95 4.00 14.30
N PHE A 11 2.01 4.82 14.76
CA PHE A 11 2.07 5.51 16.05
C PHE A 11 1.36 4.70 17.14
N ALA A 12 1.92 4.71 18.35
CA ALA A 12 1.36 3.95 19.46
C ALA A 12 -0.06 4.43 19.81
N TRP A 13 -1.05 3.54 19.71
CA TRP A 13 -2.46 3.84 19.98
C TRP A 13 -2.71 4.34 21.42
N SER A 14 -1.83 3.95 22.33
CA SER A 14 -1.85 4.39 23.72
C SER A 14 -1.49 5.86 23.95
N GLN A 15 -0.98 6.56 22.93
CA GLN A 15 -0.53 7.94 23.01
C GLN A 15 -1.32 8.83 22.04
N PRO A 16 -1.68 10.07 22.44
CA PRO A 16 -2.27 11.05 21.54
C PRO A 16 -1.34 11.34 20.36
N HIS A 17 -1.87 11.25 19.13
CA HIS A 17 -1.16 11.57 17.91
C HIS A 17 -2.14 12.06 16.84
N GLU A 18 -1.76 13.05 16.05
CA GLU A 18 -2.63 13.63 15.01
C GLU A 18 -3.08 12.60 13.95
N VAL A 19 -2.18 11.69 13.58
CA VAL A 19 -2.47 10.60 12.63
C VAL A 19 -3.42 9.59 13.26
N ASN A 20 -3.28 9.26 14.55
CA ASN A 20 -4.22 8.38 15.23
C ASN A 20 -5.62 9.01 15.31
N ALA A 21 -5.70 10.33 15.54
CA ALA A 21 -6.98 11.05 15.51
C ALA A 21 -7.64 11.01 14.11
N HIS A 22 -6.84 11.15 13.04
CA HIS A 22 -7.33 10.95 11.68
C HIS A 22 -7.85 9.52 11.47
N VAL A 23 -7.05 8.52 11.83
CA VAL A 23 -7.39 7.09 11.68
C VAL A 23 -8.68 6.74 12.43
N GLU A 24 -8.80 7.19 13.69
CA GLU A 24 -9.97 6.94 14.53
C GLU A 24 -11.24 7.59 13.97
N GLY A 25 -11.16 8.89 13.65
CA GLY A 25 -12.31 9.65 13.13
C GLY A 25 -12.80 9.12 11.77
N THR A 26 -11.86 8.86 10.86
CA THR A 26 -12.15 8.31 9.53
C THR A 26 -12.69 6.87 9.62
N ALA A 27 -12.13 6.03 10.50
CA ALA A 27 -12.64 4.67 10.70
C ALA A 27 -14.09 4.68 11.21
N ALA A 28 -14.41 5.53 12.18
CA ALA A 28 -15.78 5.68 12.69
C ALA A 28 -16.75 6.17 11.59
N ALA A 29 -16.32 7.10 10.74
CA ALA A 29 -17.12 7.60 9.62
C ALA A 29 -17.35 6.53 8.54
N LEU A 30 -16.33 5.77 8.16
CA LEU A 30 -16.48 4.63 7.23
C LEU A 30 -17.40 3.53 7.78
N ARG A 31 -17.38 3.26 9.09
CA ARG A 31 -18.34 2.34 9.72
C ARG A 31 -19.78 2.84 9.60
N ARG A 32 -20.02 4.15 9.71
CA ARG A 32 -21.35 4.75 9.45
C ARG A 32 -21.80 4.60 8.00
N LEU A 33 -20.87 4.51 7.05
CA LEU A 33 -21.17 4.21 5.64
C LEU A 33 -21.39 2.71 5.38
N GLY A 34 -21.30 1.86 6.41
CA GLY A 34 -21.58 0.41 6.31
C GLY A 34 -20.36 -0.47 6.01
N HIS A 35 -19.14 0.06 6.12
CA HIS A 35 -17.91 -0.74 6.02
C HIS A 35 -17.51 -1.36 7.37
N GLU A 36 -16.84 -2.51 7.33
CA GLU A 36 -16.17 -3.07 8.49
C GLU A 36 -14.75 -2.51 8.55
N VAL A 37 -14.40 -1.75 9.60
CA VAL A 37 -13.07 -1.16 9.72
C VAL A 37 -12.36 -1.68 10.96
N THR A 38 -11.18 -2.26 10.78
CA THR A 38 -10.27 -2.68 11.86
C THR A 38 -9.00 -1.85 11.83
N VAL A 39 -8.53 -1.38 12.98
CA VAL A 39 -7.27 -0.63 13.10
C VAL A 39 -6.17 -1.51 13.68
N LEU A 40 -5.08 -1.68 12.95
CA LEU A 40 -3.84 -2.27 13.43
C LEU A 40 -2.88 -1.18 13.88
N ALA A 41 -2.45 -1.24 15.14
CA ALA A 41 -1.56 -0.24 15.71
C ALA A 41 -0.56 -0.88 16.68
N PRO A 42 0.62 -0.27 16.89
CA PRO A 42 1.39 -0.56 18.08
C PRO A 42 0.72 0.02 19.33
N SER A 43 1.07 -0.49 20.51
CA SER A 43 0.69 0.14 21.79
C SER A 43 1.76 -0.06 22.84
N SER A 44 1.90 0.93 23.73
CA SER A 44 2.76 0.83 24.93
C SER A 44 1.99 0.43 26.20
N ARG A 45 0.67 0.23 26.12
CA ARG A 45 -0.15 -0.20 27.28
C ARG A 45 -0.33 -1.71 27.28
N ALA A 46 0.05 -2.35 28.39
CA ALA A 46 -0.07 -3.81 28.55
C ALA A 46 -1.49 -4.35 28.31
N ARG A 47 -2.51 -3.60 28.75
CA ARG A 47 -3.92 -3.97 28.55
C ARG A 47 -4.31 -4.05 27.07
N ASP A 48 -3.82 -3.11 26.25
CA ASP A 48 -4.13 -3.05 24.82
C ASP A 48 -3.46 -4.23 24.12
N LEU A 49 -2.20 -4.53 24.47
CA LEU A 49 -1.44 -5.67 23.93
C LEU A 49 -2.09 -7.02 24.28
N LEU A 50 -2.60 -7.17 25.51
CA LEU A 50 -3.31 -8.37 25.94
C LEU A 50 -4.63 -8.54 25.18
N ALA A 51 -5.38 -7.45 24.99
CA ALA A 51 -6.61 -7.45 24.21
C ALA A 51 -6.34 -7.83 22.74
N GLY A 52 -5.32 -7.24 22.12
CA GLY A 52 -4.90 -7.57 20.75
C GLY A 52 -4.51 -9.04 20.59
N ARG A 53 -3.71 -9.59 21.52
CA ARG A 53 -3.36 -11.02 21.50
C ARG A 53 -4.58 -11.93 21.61
N ARG A 54 -5.52 -11.61 22.50
CA ARG A 54 -6.76 -12.40 22.66
C ARG A 54 -7.64 -12.33 21.41
N ALA A 55 -7.73 -11.17 20.77
CA ALA A 55 -8.47 -11.00 19.52
C ALA A 55 -7.89 -11.92 18.42
N LEU A 56 -6.57 -11.92 18.25
CA LEU A 56 -5.90 -12.78 17.27
C LEU A 56 -6.05 -14.27 17.58
N GLN A 57 -6.02 -14.68 18.86
CA GLN A 57 -6.19 -16.08 19.25
C GLN A 57 -7.62 -16.59 19.06
N ARG A 58 -8.61 -15.74 19.28
CA ARG A 58 -10.03 -16.11 19.23
C ARG A 58 -10.67 -15.85 17.86
N GLY A 59 -9.96 -15.21 16.93
CA GLY A 59 -10.53 -14.75 15.66
C GLY A 59 -11.64 -13.71 15.86
N ALA A 60 -11.54 -12.88 16.91
CA ALA A 60 -12.49 -11.79 17.11
C ALA A 60 -12.12 -10.60 16.21
N ASP A 61 -13.11 -9.83 15.79
CA ASP A 61 -12.97 -8.64 14.95
C ASP A 61 -13.21 -7.35 15.78
N PRO A 62 -12.29 -6.97 16.70
CA PRO A 62 -12.42 -5.72 17.45
C PRO A 62 -12.13 -4.51 16.54
N GLU A 63 -12.58 -3.34 16.97
CA GLU A 63 -12.27 -2.10 16.25
C GLU A 63 -10.76 -1.80 16.15
N VAL A 64 -9.98 -2.20 17.15
CA VAL A 64 -8.53 -1.99 17.24
C VAL A 64 -7.82 -3.25 17.71
N ILE A 65 -6.77 -3.66 17.00
CA ILE A 65 -5.86 -4.75 17.38
C ILE A 65 -4.47 -4.16 17.62
N ALA A 66 -4.04 -4.17 18.89
CA ALA A 66 -2.66 -3.82 19.22
C ALA A 66 -1.72 -4.97 18.82
N VAL A 67 -0.94 -4.78 17.77
CA VAL A 67 -0.14 -5.85 17.14
C VAL A 67 1.17 -6.12 17.90
N GLY A 68 1.66 -5.14 18.65
CA GLY A 68 2.80 -5.31 19.55
C GLY A 68 3.31 -4.00 20.14
N PRO A 69 4.37 -4.08 20.95
CA PRO A 69 4.96 -2.90 21.57
C PRO A 69 5.67 -2.03 20.53
N SER A 70 5.68 -0.73 20.80
CA SER A 70 6.54 0.22 20.10
C SER A 70 7.51 0.83 21.10
N ILE A 71 8.81 0.72 20.82
CA ILE A 71 9.87 1.27 21.64
C ILE A 71 10.21 2.66 21.10
N PRO A 72 10.07 3.74 21.89
CA PRO A 72 10.39 5.08 21.43
C PRO A 72 11.83 5.18 20.93
N ILE A 73 12.03 5.78 19.76
CA ILE A 73 13.39 6.02 19.21
C ILE A 73 14.12 7.08 20.05
N SER A 74 13.37 8.06 20.55
CA SER A 74 13.86 9.12 21.43
C SER A 74 12.74 9.60 22.35
N ARG A 75 13.11 10.20 23.49
CA ARG A 75 12.16 10.89 24.39
C ARG A 75 11.47 12.09 23.73
N ARG A 76 11.99 12.56 22.59
CA ARG A 76 11.45 13.71 21.84
C ARG A 76 10.60 13.32 20.63
N THR A 77 10.61 12.06 20.22
CA THR A 77 9.89 11.59 19.03
C THR A 77 8.70 10.73 19.43
N SER A 78 7.52 11.00 18.86
CA SER A 78 6.34 10.12 18.96
C SER A 78 6.48 8.82 18.17
N MET A 79 7.54 8.70 17.36
CA MET A 79 7.89 7.48 16.65
C MET A 79 8.61 6.47 17.54
N GLY A 80 8.15 5.23 17.47
CA GLY A 80 8.86 4.10 18.04
C GLY A 80 8.96 2.94 17.05
N VAL A 81 10.00 2.12 17.24
CA VAL A 81 10.24 0.95 16.39
C VAL A 81 9.35 -0.19 16.88
N PRO A 82 8.51 -0.77 16.01
CA PRO A 82 7.74 -1.95 16.35
C PRO A 82 8.67 -3.14 16.62
N VAL A 83 8.50 -3.83 17.75
CA VAL A 83 9.32 -5.00 18.12
C VAL A 83 8.47 -6.27 18.11
N ALA A 84 9.00 -7.34 17.50
CA ALA A 84 8.35 -8.64 17.40
C ALA A 84 6.93 -8.63 16.79
N VAL A 85 6.61 -7.61 15.98
CA VAL A 85 5.25 -7.42 15.44
C VAL A 85 4.95 -8.26 14.20
N ARG A 86 5.96 -8.80 13.51
CA ARG A 86 5.78 -9.42 12.18
C ARG A 86 4.83 -10.62 12.20
N ALA A 87 4.96 -11.52 13.19
CA ALA A 87 4.10 -12.70 13.28
C ALA A 87 2.64 -12.31 13.53
N ASN A 88 2.41 -11.45 14.53
CA ASN A 88 1.07 -10.94 14.87
C ASN A 88 0.46 -10.15 13.71
N LEU A 89 1.26 -9.35 12.98
CA LEU A 89 0.80 -8.60 11.82
C LEU A 89 0.35 -9.53 10.69
N ARG A 90 1.18 -10.54 10.35
CA ARG A 90 0.82 -11.53 9.32
C ARG A 90 -0.45 -12.27 9.70
N LEU A 91 -0.58 -12.68 10.96
CA LEU A 91 -1.78 -13.34 11.47
C LEU A 91 -3.00 -12.41 11.34
N ALA A 92 -2.89 -11.16 11.79
CA ALA A 92 -3.96 -10.16 11.72
C ALA A 92 -4.43 -9.90 10.28
N LEU A 93 -3.48 -9.76 9.35
CA LEU A 93 -3.76 -9.54 7.92
C LEU A 93 -4.42 -10.76 7.27
N ALA A 94 -3.96 -11.97 7.62
CA ALA A 94 -4.51 -13.20 7.08
C ALA A 94 -5.91 -13.51 7.64
N SER A 95 -6.13 -13.33 8.94
CA SER A 95 -7.41 -13.62 9.60
C SER A 95 -8.50 -12.62 9.22
N GLY A 96 -8.14 -11.34 9.08
CA GLY A 96 -9.11 -10.26 8.87
C GLY A 96 -9.75 -10.22 7.49
N ARG A 97 -9.25 -11.00 6.52
CA ARG A 97 -9.81 -11.13 5.15
C ARG A 97 -10.16 -9.78 4.50
N TYR A 98 -9.26 -8.82 4.65
CA TYR A 98 -9.49 -7.44 4.22
C TYR A 98 -9.54 -7.29 2.70
N ASP A 99 -10.47 -6.46 2.23
CA ASP A 99 -10.52 -5.98 0.85
C ASP A 99 -9.44 -4.93 0.60
N VAL A 100 -9.28 -4.00 1.57
CA VAL A 100 -8.31 -2.90 1.51
C VAL A 100 -7.51 -2.83 2.81
N VAL A 101 -6.19 -2.67 2.70
CA VAL A 101 -5.29 -2.29 3.79
C VAL A 101 -4.75 -0.90 3.52
N HIS A 102 -5.12 0.07 4.34
CA HIS A 102 -4.64 1.45 4.25
C HIS A 102 -3.57 1.70 5.31
N GLY A 103 -2.32 1.92 4.88
CA GLY A 103 -1.21 2.30 5.74
C GLY A 103 -1.02 3.82 5.81
N PHE A 104 -0.91 4.35 7.02
CA PHE A 104 -0.63 5.76 7.26
C PHE A 104 0.88 5.95 7.53
N GLU A 105 1.50 6.96 6.93
CA GLU A 105 2.95 7.23 7.01
C GLU A 105 3.86 6.01 6.71
N PRO A 106 3.69 5.33 5.56
CA PRO A 106 4.47 4.13 5.23
C PRO A 106 5.88 4.42 4.69
N GLY A 107 6.25 5.69 4.50
CA GLY A 107 7.63 6.09 4.17
C GLY A 107 8.64 5.76 5.27
N LEU A 108 8.15 5.64 6.52
CA LEU A 108 8.93 5.24 7.68
C LEU A 108 9.10 3.71 7.75
N PRO A 109 10.21 3.19 8.31
CA PRO A 109 10.37 1.75 8.57
C PRO A 109 9.46 1.30 9.73
N SER A 110 8.17 1.16 9.44
CA SER A 110 7.10 1.14 10.43
C SER A 110 6.13 -0.05 10.26
N LEU A 111 5.12 -0.11 11.13
CA LEU A 111 4.05 -1.12 11.01
C LEU A 111 3.29 -0.98 9.68
N SER A 112 3.02 0.26 9.25
CA SER A 112 2.35 0.56 7.99
C SER A 112 3.14 0.04 6.79
N TYR A 113 4.46 0.30 6.74
CA TYR A 113 5.34 -0.25 5.70
C TYR A 113 5.27 -1.78 5.65
N LEU A 114 5.40 -2.44 6.81
CA LEU A 114 5.36 -3.90 6.89
C LEU A 114 4.00 -4.45 6.45
N ALA A 115 2.90 -3.76 6.76
CA ALA A 115 1.56 -4.20 6.40
C ALA A 115 1.34 -4.12 4.89
N LEU A 116 1.65 -2.97 4.27
CA LEU A 116 1.47 -2.76 2.83
C LEU A 116 2.35 -3.71 2.00
N THR A 117 3.56 -4.02 2.47
CA THR A 117 4.48 -4.91 1.76
C THR A 117 4.25 -6.41 2.02
N SER A 118 3.33 -6.77 2.93
CA SER A 118 3.04 -8.16 3.30
C SER A 118 1.60 -8.60 3.01
N THR A 119 0.67 -7.66 2.88
CA THR A 119 -0.75 -7.96 2.67
C THR A 119 -1.06 -8.52 1.27
N HIS A 120 -2.11 -9.34 1.19
CA HIS A 120 -2.75 -9.76 -0.07
C HIS A 120 -3.96 -8.88 -0.42
N ALA A 121 -4.27 -7.85 0.36
CA ALA A 121 -5.36 -6.92 0.09
C ALA A 121 -4.95 -5.86 -0.94
N LEU A 122 -5.93 -5.15 -1.51
CA LEU A 122 -5.66 -3.86 -2.16
C LEU A 122 -5.12 -2.89 -1.11
N THR A 123 -4.39 -1.87 -1.54
CA THR A 123 -3.57 -1.05 -0.66
C THR A 123 -3.70 0.42 -0.96
N ALA A 124 -3.73 1.21 0.11
CA ALA A 124 -3.68 2.66 0.05
C ALA A 124 -2.62 3.17 1.03
N ALA A 125 -1.96 4.27 0.67
CA ALA A 125 -0.92 4.90 1.48
C ALA A 125 -1.22 6.39 1.65
N THR A 126 -1.40 6.87 2.88
CA THR A 126 -1.55 8.31 3.17
C THR A 126 -0.32 8.87 3.87
N PHE A 127 0.23 9.96 3.35
CA PHE A 127 1.34 10.72 3.94
C PHE A 127 0.82 12.02 4.57
N PHE A 128 1.32 12.40 5.77
CA PHE A 128 0.84 13.59 6.49
C PHE A 128 1.88 14.70 6.62
N SER A 129 3.16 14.41 6.42
CA SER A 129 4.22 15.38 6.71
C SER A 129 5.44 15.19 5.80
N PRO A 130 5.97 16.27 5.20
CA PRO A 130 7.21 16.23 4.43
C PRO A 130 8.41 15.86 5.32
N ASP A 131 8.45 16.31 6.58
CA ASP A 131 9.55 16.04 7.51
C ASP A 131 9.78 14.55 7.76
N ARG A 132 8.72 13.74 7.71
CA ARG A 132 8.79 12.29 7.97
C ARG A 132 9.29 11.51 6.75
N LEU A 133 9.33 12.14 5.58
CA LEU A 133 9.88 11.57 4.35
C LEU A 133 11.38 11.79 4.21
N ALA A 134 11.95 12.72 5.00
CA ALA A 134 13.39 13.01 5.02
C ALA A 134 14.27 11.84 5.52
N TYR A 135 13.67 10.76 6.06
CA TYR A 135 14.42 9.55 6.41
C TYR A 135 14.68 8.71 5.15
N PRO A 136 15.92 8.65 4.60
CA PRO A 136 16.16 8.02 3.31
C PRO A 136 15.98 6.50 3.41
N PRO A 137 14.94 5.90 2.80
CA PRO A 137 14.82 4.47 2.73
C PRO A 137 15.84 3.96 1.70
N ARG A 138 16.44 2.77 1.91
CA ARG A 138 17.21 2.10 0.84
C ARG A 138 16.33 1.98 -0.42
N ARG A 139 16.90 2.17 -1.62
CA ARG A 139 16.18 2.08 -2.91
C ARG A 139 15.29 0.83 -2.98
N SER A 140 15.83 -0.33 -2.63
CA SER A 140 15.09 -1.60 -2.58
C SER A 140 13.86 -1.62 -1.67
N ARG A 141 13.82 -0.81 -0.60
CA ARG A 141 12.62 -0.68 0.24
C ARG A 141 11.56 0.19 -0.43
N ARG A 142 11.98 1.25 -1.14
CA ARG A 142 11.09 2.15 -1.88
C ARG A 142 10.42 1.39 -3.01
N ASP A 143 11.22 0.75 -3.86
CA ASP A 143 10.73 -0.02 -5.01
C ASP A 143 9.73 -1.10 -4.56
N ARG A 144 10.02 -1.77 -3.43
CA ARG A 144 9.10 -2.75 -2.85
C ARG A 144 7.80 -2.14 -2.33
N LEU A 145 7.82 -0.93 -1.78
CA LEU A 145 6.57 -0.27 -1.38
C LEU A 145 5.79 0.19 -2.62
N SER A 146 6.45 0.83 -3.59
CA SER A 146 5.83 1.30 -4.84
C SER A 146 5.19 0.16 -5.62
N ALA A 147 5.86 -0.99 -5.72
CA ALA A 147 5.31 -2.22 -6.32
C ALA A 147 4.04 -2.75 -5.64
N ARG A 148 3.79 -2.33 -4.41
CA ARG A 148 2.73 -2.88 -3.57
C ARG A 148 1.60 -1.91 -3.30
N VAL A 149 1.73 -0.62 -3.56
CA VAL A 149 0.72 0.41 -3.25
C VAL A 149 -0.17 0.67 -4.48
N ASP A 150 -1.49 0.58 -4.33
CA ASP A 150 -2.44 0.82 -5.43
C ASP A 150 -2.95 2.26 -5.54
N ALA A 151 -2.87 3.00 -4.43
CA ALA A 151 -3.29 4.39 -4.32
C ALA A 151 -2.39 5.16 -3.36
N LEU A 152 -1.93 6.32 -3.81
CA LEU A 152 -1.15 7.27 -3.03
C LEU A 152 -2.04 8.46 -2.65
N LEU A 153 -1.96 8.86 -1.39
CA LEU A 153 -2.74 9.96 -0.83
C LEU A 153 -1.83 10.85 0.01
N ALA A 154 -2.16 12.13 0.08
CA ALA A 154 -1.46 13.09 0.91
C ALA A 154 -2.41 14.11 1.51
N THR A 155 -2.08 14.64 2.69
CA THR A 155 -2.95 15.62 3.37
C THR A 155 -2.75 17.05 2.92
N SER A 156 -1.69 17.33 2.17
CA SER A 156 -1.41 18.63 1.55
C SER A 156 -0.67 18.44 0.24
N ARG A 157 -0.71 19.48 -0.62
CA ARG A 157 0.05 19.51 -1.87
C ARG A 157 1.56 19.42 -1.63
N GLU A 158 2.06 20.16 -0.65
CA GLU A 158 3.47 20.09 -0.21
C GLU A 158 3.88 18.67 0.21
N THR A 159 3.04 17.97 0.97
CA THR A 159 3.31 16.57 1.35
C THR A 159 3.29 15.64 0.13
N ALA A 160 2.39 15.88 -0.82
CA ALA A 160 2.32 15.11 -2.07
C ALA A 160 3.60 15.30 -2.90
N GLU A 161 4.07 16.54 -3.04
CA GLU A 161 5.29 16.89 -3.77
C GLU A 161 6.52 16.23 -3.13
N ALA A 162 6.67 16.35 -1.81
CA ALA A 162 7.76 15.69 -1.08
C ALA A 162 7.69 14.15 -1.16
N ALA A 163 6.48 13.57 -1.18
CA ALA A 163 6.30 12.12 -1.30
C ALA A 163 6.60 11.63 -2.72
N ALA A 164 6.24 12.41 -3.75
CA ALA A 164 6.44 12.09 -5.16
C ALA A 164 7.93 11.97 -5.53
N GLU A 165 8.82 12.68 -4.84
CA GLU A 165 10.27 12.52 -5.00
C GLU A 165 10.79 11.11 -4.64
N LEU A 166 10.08 10.40 -3.76
CA LEU A 166 10.47 9.07 -3.27
C LEU A 166 9.58 7.94 -3.82
N PHE A 167 8.31 8.24 -4.05
CA PHE A 167 7.28 7.32 -4.49
C PHE A 167 6.51 7.95 -5.63
N GLU A 168 6.96 7.68 -6.86
CA GLU A 168 6.32 8.16 -8.08
C GLU A 168 4.87 7.66 -8.20
N GLY A 169 3.98 8.54 -8.65
CA GLY A 169 2.58 8.23 -8.94
C GLY A 169 1.64 9.39 -8.66
N ASP A 170 0.36 9.18 -8.96
CA ASP A 170 -0.68 10.19 -8.77
C ASP A 170 -1.19 10.23 -7.32
N TYR A 171 -1.11 11.41 -6.71
CA TYR A 171 -1.55 11.63 -5.33
C TYR A 171 -2.97 12.20 -5.28
N THR A 172 -3.83 11.50 -4.55
CA THR A 172 -5.14 12.05 -4.16
C THR A 172 -5.00 12.88 -2.89
N LEU A 173 -5.38 14.16 -2.93
CA LEU A 173 -5.39 14.99 -1.74
C LEU A 173 -6.60 14.63 -0.87
N VAL A 174 -6.35 14.38 0.42
CA VAL A 174 -7.41 14.06 1.40
C VAL A 174 -7.25 14.94 2.63
N PRO A 175 -8.29 15.64 3.10
CA PRO A 175 -8.19 16.48 4.29
C PRO A 175 -7.77 15.71 5.54
N ILE A 176 -7.13 16.41 6.48
CA ILE A 176 -6.73 15.82 7.77
C ILE A 176 -7.93 15.34 8.62
N GLY A 177 -9.14 15.84 8.35
CA GLY A 177 -10.37 15.42 9.02
C GLY A 177 -10.58 16.08 10.39
N VAL A 178 -11.81 16.54 10.65
CA VAL A 178 -12.25 17.07 11.96
C VAL A 178 -13.62 16.52 12.37
N ASP A 179 -13.81 16.33 13.68
CA ASP A 179 -15.11 16.01 14.27
C ASP A 179 -15.88 17.31 14.55
N THR A 180 -16.76 17.68 13.63
CA THR A 180 -17.56 18.91 13.71
C THR A 180 -18.65 18.86 14.78
N THR A 181 -18.93 17.67 15.34
CA THR A 181 -19.88 17.49 16.44
C THR A 181 -19.22 17.75 17.79
N LEU A 182 -17.99 17.26 17.97
CA LEU A 182 -17.17 17.53 19.15
C LEU A 182 -16.69 18.99 19.17
N PHE A 183 -16.12 19.45 18.05
CA PHE A 183 -15.65 20.82 17.85
C PHE A 183 -16.78 21.67 17.27
N ARG A 184 -17.73 22.00 18.15
CA ARG A 184 -18.87 22.88 17.85
C ARG A 184 -18.74 24.23 18.54
N PRO A 185 -19.28 25.31 17.95
CA PRO A 185 -19.39 26.60 18.61
C PRO A 185 -20.08 26.48 19.97
N ARG A 186 -19.57 27.20 20.96
CA ARG A 186 -20.21 27.40 22.26
C ARG A 186 -20.36 28.90 22.50
N GLU A 187 -20.98 29.26 23.61
CA GLU A 187 -21.04 30.65 24.06
C GLU A 187 -19.63 31.23 24.19
N LYS A 188 -19.38 32.31 23.44
CA LYS A 188 -18.06 32.92 23.32
C LYS A 188 -17.76 33.80 24.51
N ARG A 189 -16.61 33.56 25.12
CA ARG A 189 -16.03 34.39 26.18
C ARG A 189 -14.96 35.27 25.58
N LEU A 190 -14.70 36.42 26.21
CA LEU A 190 -13.59 37.32 25.85
C LEU A 190 -12.25 36.68 26.20
N THR A 191 -11.90 35.63 25.47
CA THR A 191 -10.71 34.81 25.67
C THR A 191 -9.95 34.72 24.35
N ILE A 192 -8.66 35.04 24.42
CA ILE A 192 -7.69 34.80 23.36
C ILE A 192 -7.00 33.48 23.66
N ALA A 193 -7.17 32.49 22.79
CA ALA A 193 -6.43 31.24 22.83
C ALA A 193 -5.21 31.36 21.92
N VAL A 194 -4.01 31.12 22.44
CA VAL A 194 -2.76 31.17 21.65
C VAL A 194 -2.13 29.80 21.69
N GLU A 195 -1.78 29.25 20.53
CA GLU A 195 -0.96 28.05 20.43
C GLU A 195 0.48 28.34 20.89
N LEU A 196 0.99 27.51 21.80
CA LEU A 196 2.35 27.60 22.31
C LEU A 196 3.27 26.62 21.58
N GLU A 197 4.05 27.16 20.66
CA GLU A 197 5.20 26.49 20.06
C GLU A 197 6.48 27.32 20.20
N LEU A 198 7.63 26.69 19.98
CA LEU A 198 8.95 27.33 20.15
C LEU A 198 9.15 28.50 19.17
N ALA A 199 8.65 28.36 17.94
CA ALA A 199 8.70 29.38 16.90
C ALA A 199 7.79 30.58 17.25
N GLY A 200 6.62 30.33 17.85
CA GLY A 200 5.64 31.37 18.25
C GLY A 200 5.95 32.16 19.52
N ARG A 201 7.17 32.11 20.06
CA ARG A 201 7.51 32.79 21.33
C ARG A 201 7.40 34.31 21.25
N SER A 202 7.76 34.91 20.12
CA SER A 202 7.64 36.35 19.86
C SER A 202 6.17 36.76 19.81
N VAL A 203 5.36 36.05 19.02
CA VAL A 203 3.90 36.23 18.92
C VAL A 203 3.23 36.11 20.28
N THR A 204 3.51 35.03 21.02
CA THR A 204 2.97 34.82 22.38
C THR A 204 3.27 36.00 23.29
N ARG A 205 4.50 36.53 23.24
CA ARG A 205 4.92 37.67 24.06
C ARG A 205 4.20 38.95 23.64
N ALA A 206 4.03 39.18 22.35
CA ALA A 206 3.35 40.35 21.80
C ALA A 206 1.87 40.35 22.20
N VAL A 207 1.16 39.24 21.99
CA VAL A 207 -0.26 39.09 22.42
C VAL A 207 -0.40 39.23 23.94
N ALA A 208 0.52 38.68 24.73
CA ALA A 208 0.50 38.88 26.18
C ALA A 208 0.74 40.34 26.61
N ARG A 209 1.45 41.15 25.82
CA ARG A 209 1.59 42.60 26.07
C ARG A 209 0.30 43.34 25.69
N LEU A 210 -0.30 43.00 24.55
CA LEU A 210 -1.58 43.56 24.10
C LEU A 210 -2.70 43.37 25.12
N LEU A 211 -2.70 42.26 25.89
CA LEU A 211 -3.70 42.03 26.94
C LEU A 211 -3.76 43.13 28.03
N ARG A 212 -2.75 44.01 28.12
CA ARG A 212 -2.80 45.20 29.00
C ARG A 212 -3.83 46.22 28.54
N GLU A 213 -4.05 46.33 27.24
CA GLU A 213 -4.99 47.25 26.60
C GLU A 213 -6.40 46.65 26.50
N LEU A 214 -6.54 45.35 26.82
CA LEU A 214 -7.79 44.60 26.79
C LEU A 214 -8.14 44.12 28.21
N PRO A 215 -8.70 44.95 29.10
CA PRO A 215 -8.85 44.65 30.54
C PRO A 215 -9.82 43.51 30.86
N ASP A 216 -10.86 43.33 30.05
CA ASP A 216 -11.89 42.29 30.24
C ASP A 216 -11.56 40.95 29.58
N TRP A 217 -10.44 40.91 28.85
CA TRP A 217 -10.02 39.72 28.12
C TRP A 217 -9.11 38.82 28.96
N GLU A 218 -9.22 37.52 28.74
CA GLU A 218 -8.34 36.48 29.26
C GLU A 218 -7.45 35.89 28.17
N LEU A 219 -6.28 35.39 28.58
CA LEU A 219 -5.32 34.73 27.69
C LEU A 219 -5.15 33.26 28.10
N LYS A 220 -5.47 32.34 27.19
CA LYS A 220 -5.22 30.90 27.36
C LYS A 220 -4.12 30.46 26.43
N LEU A 221 -2.98 30.05 26.99
CA LEU A 221 -1.83 29.58 26.24
C LEU A 221 -1.86 28.05 26.16
N LEU A 222 -2.13 27.51 24.98
CA LEU A 222 -2.43 26.10 24.73
C LEU A 222 -1.19 25.37 24.25
N HIS A 223 -0.90 24.20 24.82
CA HIS A 223 0.13 23.31 24.28
C HIS A 223 -0.38 21.87 24.21
N THR A 224 -0.13 21.21 23.08
CA THR A 224 -0.49 19.81 22.81
C THR A 224 0.62 18.84 23.23
N LYS A 225 1.87 19.31 23.22
CA LYS A 225 3.09 18.55 23.56
C LYS A 225 3.68 19.00 24.91
N PRO A 226 4.56 18.22 25.57
CA PRO A 226 5.30 18.71 26.74
C PRO A 226 6.06 20.02 26.43
N LEU A 227 5.86 21.05 27.24
CA LEU A 227 6.52 22.35 27.07
C LEU A 227 8.00 22.25 27.42
N GLY A 228 8.87 22.54 26.45
CA GLY A 228 10.32 22.64 26.64
C GLY A 228 10.80 24.00 27.14
N PHE A 229 9.90 24.98 27.29
CA PHE A 229 10.21 26.34 27.72
C PHE A 229 9.10 26.89 28.64
N ARG A 230 9.35 28.04 29.29
CA ARG A 230 8.33 28.78 30.04
C ARG A 230 7.92 30.01 29.23
N PRO A 231 6.63 30.21 28.92
CA PRO A 231 6.19 31.41 28.21
C PRO A 231 6.43 32.66 29.07
N ALA A 232 6.92 33.72 28.44
CA ALA A 232 7.21 34.98 29.11
C ALA A 232 5.92 35.82 29.25
N ILE A 233 5.27 35.74 30.41
CA ILE A 233 4.02 36.47 30.71
C ILE A 233 4.34 37.70 31.57
N PRO A 234 3.98 38.93 31.15
CA PRO A 234 4.19 40.13 31.97
C PRO A 234 3.45 40.06 33.30
N ARG A 235 4.05 40.62 34.37
CA ARG A 235 3.47 40.61 35.73
C ARG A 235 2.07 41.21 35.80
N SER A 236 1.81 42.27 35.03
CA SER A 236 0.53 43.00 35.01
C SER A 236 -0.65 42.17 34.51
N VAL A 237 -0.41 41.17 33.65
CA VAL A 237 -1.47 40.34 33.04
C VAL A 237 -1.49 38.90 33.55
N ARG A 238 -0.56 38.56 34.44
CA ARG A 238 -0.33 37.18 34.91
C ARG A 238 -1.56 36.52 35.53
N LYS A 239 -2.41 37.29 36.22
CA LYS A 239 -3.65 36.77 36.83
C LYS A 239 -4.70 36.37 35.77
N ARG A 240 -4.67 36.97 34.58
CA ARG A 240 -5.57 36.72 33.45
C ARG A 240 -4.95 35.82 32.37
N SER A 241 -3.77 35.25 32.64
CA SER A 241 -3.02 34.42 31.68
C SER A 241 -2.86 33.00 32.21
N HIS A 242 -3.32 32.02 31.45
CA HIS A 242 -3.40 30.63 31.87
C HIS A 242 -2.75 29.70 30.86
N VAL A 243 -1.69 29.00 31.29
CA VAL A 243 -1.08 27.92 30.49
C VAL A 243 -1.89 26.63 30.68
N ARG A 244 -2.23 25.95 29.59
CA ARG A 244 -3.08 24.75 29.58
C ARG A 244 -2.50 23.67 28.66
N LEU A 245 -2.25 22.50 29.24
CA LEU A 245 -1.94 21.29 28.49
C LEU A 245 -3.23 20.69 27.93
N VAL A 246 -3.34 20.57 26.60
CA VAL A 246 -4.55 20.16 25.90
C VAL A 246 -4.31 18.94 24.98
N ARG A 247 -3.89 17.82 25.58
CA ARG A 247 -3.55 16.60 24.84
C ARG A 247 -4.76 15.90 24.24
N ARG A 248 -5.90 15.96 24.92
CA ARG A 248 -7.12 15.25 24.53
C ARG A 248 -8.06 16.16 23.75
N PRO A 249 -8.79 15.63 22.76
CA PRO A 249 -9.66 16.44 21.91
C PRO A 249 -10.78 17.13 22.70
N GLU A 250 -11.30 16.53 23.78
CA GLU A 250 -12.35 17.14 24.61
C GLU A 250 -11.85 18.38 25.35
N GLN A 251 -10.56 18.37 25.76
CA GLN A 251 -9.92 19.52 26.40
C GLN A 251 -9.79 20.69 25.42
N ARG A 252 -9.39 20.38 24.17
CA ARG A 252 -9.28 21.36 23.09
C ARG A 252 -10.65 21.91 22.72
N ALA A 253 -11.63 21.04 22.47
CA ALA A 253 -12.99 21.43 22.12
C ALA A 253 -13.66 22.32 23.17
N SER A 254 -13.44 22.06 24.46
CA SER A 254 -13.97 22.92 25.53
C SER A 254 -13.37 24.33 25.47
N ILE A 255 -12.05 24.44 25.31
CA ILE A 255 -11.37 25.75 25.33
C ILE A 255 -11.62 26.52 24.03
N LEU A 256 -11.49 25.87 22.87
CA LEU A 256 -11.69 26.47 21.55
C LEU A 256 -13.16 26.84 21.30
N GLY A 257 -14.09 26.02 21.80
CA GLY A 257 -15.52 26.31 21.72
C GLY A 257 -15.91 27.61 22.41
N GLU A 258 -15.27 27.92 23.55
CA GLU A 258 -15.52 29.14 24.33
C GLU A 258 -14.65 30.34 23.92
N ALA A 259 -13.51 30.12 23.26
CA ALA A 259 -12.62 31.22 22.88
C ALA A 259 -13.22 32.09 21.78
N ALA A 260 -13.06 33.41 21.90
CA ALA A 260 -13.48 34.38 20.89
C ALA A 260 -12.43 34.59 19.80
N ILE A 261 -11.14 34.49 20.14
CA ILE A 261 -10.02 34.63 19.20
C ILE A 261 -9.05 33.46 19.39
N PHE A 262 -8.56 32.88 18.30
CA PHE A 262 -7.50 31.89 18.28
C PHE A 262 -6.32 32.42 17.47
N VAL A 263 -5.12 32.30 18.03
CA VAL A 263 -3.87 32.71 17.40
C VAL A 263 -3.04 31.45 17.17
N PRO A 264 -2.90 31.00 15.91
CA PRO A 264 -2.03 29.87 15.59
C PRO A 264 -0.57 30.25 15.83
N ALA A 265 0.26 29.26 16.11
CA ALA A 265 1.70 29.47 16.15
C ALA A 265 2.30 29.38 14.72
N PRO A 266 3.41 30.09 14.45
CA PRO A 266 4.29 29.77 13.33
C PRO A 266 4.69 28.29 13.42
N ASP A 267 4.60 27.56 12.31
CA ASP A 267 4.79 26.10 12.23
C ASP A 267 3.90 25.30 13.23
N GLY A 268 2.73 25.86 13.59
CA GLY A 268 1.76 25.25 14.49
C GLY A 268 1.10 23.99 13.92
N GLU A 269 0.38 23.25 14.77
CA GLU A 269 -0.31 22.05 14.34
C GLU A 269 -1.53 22.39 13.46
N ALA A 270 -1.49 22.02 12.18
CA ALA A 270 -2.60 22.20 11.24
C ALA A 270 -3.93 21.64 11.78
N ARG A 271 -3.87 20.55 12.55
CA ARG A 271 -5.05 19.98 13.24
C ARG A 271 -5.64 20.93 14.27
N LEU A 272 -4.83 21.60 15.09
CA LEU A 272 -5.33 22.52 16.11
C LEU A 272 -6.02 23.72 15.46
N ALA A 273 -5.45 24.25 14.38
CA ALA A 273 -6.07 25.32 13.60
C ALA A 273 -7.41 24.89 12.98
N LEU A 274 -7.50 23.67 12.43
CA LEU A 274 -8.75 23.14 11.89
C LEU A 274 -9.81 22.92 12.99
N GLU A 275 -9.42 22.40 14.15
CA GLU A 275 -10.30 22.23 15.31
C GLU A 275 -10.79 23.58 15.86
N ALA A 276 -9.95 24.61 15.83
CA ALA A 276 -10.31 25.98 16.16
C ALA A 276 -11.36 26.52 15.18
N ALA A 277 -11.09 26.40 13.87
CA ALA A 277 -12.04 26.79 12.82
C ALA A 277 -13.40 26.07 12.99
N ALA A 278 -13.39 24.75 13.22
CA ALA A 278 -14.60 23.98 13.48
C ALA A 278 -15.36 24.49 14.73
N SER A 279 -14.64 24.86 15.79
CA SER A 279 -15.21 25.44 17.01
C SER A 279 -15.79 26.86 16.82
N GLY A 280 -15.71 27.42 15.61
CA GLY A 280 -16.23 28.76 15.29
C GLY A 280 -15.55 29.85 16.11
N VAL A 281 -14.24 29.73 16.36
CA VAL A 281 -13.44 30.83 16.93
C VAL A 281 -12.86 31.65 15.77
N ALA A 282 -12.78 32.98 15.94
CA ALA A 282 -12.16 33.83 14.93
C ALA A 282 -10.64 33.61 14.95
N ILE A 283 -10.07 33.20 13.82
CA ILE A 283 -8.63 32.95 13.71
C ILE A 283 -7.94 34.25 13.31
N ALA A 284 -6.93 34.64 14.08
CA ALA A 284 -6.10 35.79 13.77
C ALA A 284 -5.03 35.42 12.72
N HIS A 285 -4.74 36.36 11.83
CA HIS A 285 -3.75 36.22 10.76
C HIS A 285 -2.67 37.31 10.86
N GLY A 286 -1.46 37.03 10.34
CA GLY A 286 -0.39 38.03 10.34
C GLY A 286 0.96 37.55 9.82
N ASP A 287 1.00 36.53 8.96
CA ASP A 287 2.23 35.98 8.36
C ASP A 287 3.35 35.72 9.39
N ASP A 288 2.99 35.23 10.57
CA ASP A 288 3.90 34.96 11.70
C ASP A 288 4.64 36.19 12.26
N ASP A 289 4.35 37.39 11.75
CA ASP A 289 4.88 38.65 12.25
C ASP A 289 4.14 39.08 13.53
N PRO A 290 4.87 39.28 14.66
CA PRO A 290 4.24 39.60 15.93
C PRO A 290 3.42 40.89 15.92
N GLU A 291 3.81 41.90 15.15
CA GLU A 291 3.13 43.20 15.12
C GLU A 291 1.81 43.06 14.36
N ARG A 292 1.84 42.49 13.15
CA ARG A 292 0.65 42.21 12.34
C ARG A 292 -0.35 41.31 13.08
N VAL A 293 0.14 40.26 13.75
CA VAL A 293 -0.73 39.39 14.56
C VAL A 293 -1.39 40.18 15.70
N THR A 294 -0.66 41.07 16.39
CA THR A 294 -1.28 41.89 17.44
C THR A 294 -2.28 42.92 16.90
N GLU A 295 -2.01 43.52 15.74
CA GLU A 295 -2.95 44.43 15.07
C GLU A 295 -4.25 43.70 14.72
N ASP A 296 -4.15 42.49 14.17
CA ASP A 296 -5.33 41.70 13.82
C ASP A 296 -6.09 41.24 15.08
N VAL A 297 -5.40 40.80 16.13
CA VAL A 297 -6.03 40.46 17.42
C VAL A 297 -6.73 41.68 18.02
N ALA A 298 -6.13 42.87 17.97
CA ALA A 298 -6.75 44.10 18.47
C ALA A 298 -8.00 44.48 17.67
N ARG A 299 -7.92 44.39 16.34
CA ARG A 299 -9.05 44.60 15.42
C ARG A 299 -10.19 43.64 15.71
N LEU A 300 -9.88 42.35 15.85
CA LEU A 300 -10.85 41.33 16.23
C LEU A 300 -11.42 41.58 17.62
N ALA A 301 -10.62 42.02 18.60
CA ALA A 301 -11.12 42.28 19.95
C ALA A 301 -12.12 43.45 19.97
N ALA A 302 -11.94 44.46 19.12
CA ALA A 302 -12.80 45.63 19.02
C ALA A 302 -14.12 45.39 18.26
N ASP A 303 -14.14 44.50 17.25
CA ASP A 303 -15.30 44.32 16.36
C ASP A 303 -15.91 42.91 16.49
N ALA A 304 -17.07 42.82 17.14
CA ALA A 304 -17.79 41.56 17.34
C ALA A 304 -18.39 40.99 16.04
N ASP A 305 -18.85 41.85 15.13
CA ASP A 305 -19.47 41.42 13.87
C ASP A 305 -18.41 40.87 12.91
N LEU A 306 -17.23 41.49 12.88
CA LEU A 306 -16.07 40.95 12.19
C LEU A 306 -15.67 39.57 12.74
N ARG A 307 -15.57 39.41 14.06
CA ARG A 307 -15.28 38.10 14.67
C ARG A 307 -16.30 37.05 14.25
N ASN A 308 -17.59 37.38 14.29
CA ASN A 308 -18.67 36.46 13.93
C ASN A 308 -18.58 36.06 12.44
N ARG A 309 -18.31 37.00 11.53
CA ARG A 309 -18.12 36.70 10.10
C ARG A 309 -16.93 35.78 9.85
N ILE A 310 -15.77 36.06 10.46
CA ILE A 310 -14.56 35.23 10.31
C ILE A 310 -14.78 33.84 10.90
N ALA A 311 -15.36 33.76 12.10
CA ALA A 311 -15.70 32.49 12.73
C ALA A 311 -16.66 31.64 11.89
N ALA A 312 -17.69 32.26 11.31
CA ALA A 312 -18.65 31.57 10.43
C ALA A 312 -17.97 31.04 9.15
N ALA A 313 -17.14 31.87 8.51
CA ALA A 313 -16.39 31.46 7.31
C ALA A 313 -15.40 30.32 7.60
N GLY A 314 -14.65 30.43 8.71
CA GLY A 314 -13.72 29.39 9.16
C GLY A 314 -14.44 28.08 9.47
N ARG A 315 -15.58 28.13 10.15
CA ARG A 315 -16.38 26.94 10.42
C ARG A 315 -16.89 26.29 9.14
N ALA A 316 -17.43 27.05 8.20
CA ALA A 316 -17.90 26.53 6.92
C ALA A 316 -16.77 25.84 6.13
N GLN A 317 -15.53 26.35 6.22
CA GLN A 317 -14.36 25.69 5.65
C GLN A 317 -13.96 24.41 6.39
N ALA A 318 -14.05 24.40 7.72
CA ALA A 318 -13.76 23.21 8.52
C ALA A 318 -14.78 22.08 8.31
N GLU A 319 -16.06 22.43 8.11
CA GLU A 319 -17.12 21.45 7.82
C GLU A 319 -16.87 20.71 6.50
N ARG A 320 -16.25 21.36 5.51
CA ARG A 320 -15.78 20.74 4.25
C ARG A 320 -14.62 19.76 4.44
N GLN A 321 -14.05 19.69 5.64
CA GLN A 321 -12.99 18.76 6.02
C GLN A 321 -13.44 17.82 7.13
N SER A 322 -14.74 17.61 7.30
CA SER A 322 -15.27 16.68 8.29
C SER A 322 -14.87 15.23 7.99
N PHE A 323 -14.79 14.40 9.03
CA PHE A 323 -14.52 12.97 8.85
C PHE A 323 -15.53 12.25 7.95
N ASP A 324 -16.78 12.73 7.89
CA ASP A 324 -17.79 12.16 7.00
C ASP A 324 -17.48 12.41 5.52
N LEU A 325 -16.93 13.58 5.18
CA LEU A 325 -16.49 13.88 3.82
C LEU A 325 -15.21 13.11 3.47
N VAL A 326 -14.24 13.06 4.38
CA VAL A 326 -13.03 12.23 4.23
C VAL A 326 -13.40 10.77 3.98
N ALA A 327 -14.38 10.22 4.72
CA ALA A 327 -14.84 8.85 4.52
C ALA A 327 -15.50 8.64 3.15
N LYS A 328 -16.26 9.62 2.63
CA LYS A 328 -16.86 9.54 1.29
C LYS A 328 -15.82 9.56 0.16
N GLU A 329 -14.78 10.38 0.32
CA GLU A 329 -13.65 10.40 -0.62
C GLU A 329 -12.92 9.05 -0.64
N LEU A 330 -12.67 8.48 0.54
CA LEU A 330 -12.05 7.16 0.67
C LEU A 330 -12.95 6.03 0.16
N ASP A 331 -14.26 6.06 0.41
CA ASP A 331 -15.20 5.08 -0.13
C ASP A 331 -15.19 5.09 -1.68
N THR A 332 -15.20 6.27 -2.28
CA THR A 332 -15.08 6.44 -3.74
C THR A 332 -13.76 5.84 -4.25
N LEU A 333 -12.66 6.14 -3.56
CA LEU A 333 -11.35 5.60 -3.90
C LEU A 333 -11.30 4.07 -3.79
N TYR A 334 -11.80 3.49 -2.70
CA TYR A 334 -11.77 2.04 -2.47
C TYR A 334 -12.70 1.30 -3.43
N SER A 335 -13.84 1.88 -3.77
CA SER A 335 -14.74 1.37 -4.80
C SER A 335 -14.06 1.33 -6.17
N ARG A 336 -13.28 2.38 -6.52
CA ARG A 336 -12.46 2.40 -7.74
C ARG A 336 -11.35 1.34 -7.70
N LEU A 337 -10.63 1.21 -6.58
CA LEU A 337 -9.57 0.21 -6.42
C LEU A 337 -10.12 -1.23 -6.55
N SER A 338 -11.31 -1.48 -6.03
CA SER A 338 -11.93 -2.81 -6.06
C SER A 338 -12.17 -3.31 -7.48
N ARG A 339 -12.29 -2.41 -8.48
CA ARG A 339 -12.38 -2.77 -9.91
C ARG A 339 -11.09 -3.36 -10.48
N LYS A 340 -9.93 -3.15 -9.84
CA LYS A 340 -8.66 -3.76 -10.24
C LYS A 340 -8.60 -5.27 -9.95
N ARG A 341 -9.49 -5.79 -9.09
CA ARG A 341 -9.57 -7.23 -8.81
C ARG A 341 -10.43 -7.91 -9.86
N ARG A 342 -9.95 -9.03 -10.42
CA ARG A 342 -10.78 -9.87 -11.28
C ARG A 342 -11.97 -10.40 -10.46
N VAL A 343 -13.16 -10.33 -11.06
CA VAL A 343 -14.37 -10.88 -10.45
C VAL A 343 -14.18 -12.39 -10.35
N ARG A 344 -14.31 -12.92 -9.13
CA ARG A 344 -14.37 -14.36 -8.96
C ARG A 344 -15.75 -14.76 -9.49
N ALA A 345 -15.82 -15.48 -10.62
CA ALA A 345 -17.05 -16.14 -11.00
C ALA A 345 -17.40 -17.10 -9.85
N ILE A 346 -18.36 -16.70 -9.04
CA ILE A 346 -18.96 -17.52 -8.00
C ILE A 346 -20.12 -18.21 -8.71
N ASP A 347 -20.16 -19.54 -8.62
CA ASP A 347 -21.30 -20.39 -8.97
C ASP A 347 -21.61 -20.62 -10.46
N SER A 348 -20.64 -21.13 -11.23
CA SER A 348 -20.99 -22.09 -12.29
C SER A 348 -20.43 -23.46 -11.91
N ALA A 349 -21.15 -24.53 -12.28
CA ALA A 349 -20.53 -25.87 -12.30
C ALA A 349 -19.18 -25.77 -13.01
N ASP A 350 -18.14 -26.40 -12.46
CA ASP A 350 -16.83 -26.48 -13.11
C ASP A 350 -17.03 -27.17 -14.47
N PRO A 351 -16.89 -26.44 -15.60
CA PRO A 351 -17.18 -27.00 -16.93
C PRO A 351 -16.25 -28.16 -17.28
N LEU A 352 -15.11 -28.27 -16.57
CA LEU A 352 -14.12 -29.33 -16.76
C LEU A 352 -14.16 -30.39 -15.65
N ALA A 353 -15.20 -30.42 -14.82
CA ALA A 353 -15.30 -31.35 -13.69
C ALA A 353 -15.17 -32.83 -14.11
N GLY A 354 -15.62 -33.18 -15.32
CA GLY A 354 -15.54 -34.52 -15.89
C GLY A 354 -14.25 -34.85 -16.64
N ARG A 355 -13.33 -33.89 -16.82
CA ARG A 355 -12.04 -34.11 -17.48
C ARG A 355 -11.04 -34.74 -16.51
N ASP A 356 -10.09 -35.52 -17.02
CA ASP A 356 -9.03 -36.11 -16.19
C ASP A 356 -8.11 -35.06 -15.57
N TRP A 357 -7.41 -35.41 -14.50
CA TRP A 357 -6.35 -34.57 -13.95
C TRP A 357 -5.03 -34.88 -14.64
N ILE A 358 -4.34 -33.84 -15.08
CA ILE A 358 -3.00 -33.92 -15.68
C ILE A 358 -2.03 -33.02 -14.91
N VAL A 359 -0.73 -33.32 -15.05
CA VAL A 359 0.35 -32.45 -14.59
C VAL A 359 0.94 -31.72 -15.79
N VAL A 360 1.07 -30.40 -15.70
CA VAL A 360 1.49 -29.53 -16.79
C VAL A 360 2.61 -28.61 -16.33
N ASP A 361 3.68 -28.51 -17.11
CA ASP A 361 4.78 -27.58 -16.88
C ASP A 361 4.72 -26.47 -17.94
N LEU A 362 4.59 -25.21 -17.53
CA LEU A 362 4.25 -24.09 -18.41
C LEU A 362 5.44 -23.25 -18.88
N HIS A 363 6.66 -23.65 -18.52
CA HIS A 363 7.85 -22.86 -18.87
C HIS A 363 9.04 -23.79 -19.03
N MET A 364 9.49 -24.02 -20.25
CA MET A 364 10.70 -24.78 -20.56
C MET A 364 11.25 -24.46 -21.94
N HIS A 365 12.52 -24.83 -22.14
CA HIS A 365 13.30 -24.49 -23.32
C HIS A 365 13.85 -25.74 -23.99
N THR A 366 14.14 -25.65 -25.28
CA THR A 366 14.76 -26.68 -26.13
C THR A 366 16.09 -26.16 -26.70
N ASP A 367 16.81 -27.00 -27.44
CA ASP A 367 18.04 -26.65 -28.17
C ASP A 367 17.88 -25.53 -29.23
N TRP A 368 16.65 -25.12 -29.52
CA TRP A 368 16.37 -23.89 -30.28
C TRP A 368 16.67 -22.62 -29.49
N SER A 369 16.64 -22.68 -28.15
CA SER A 369 17.10 -21.60 -27.29
C SER A 369 18.62 -21.59 -27.17
N HIS A 370 19.21 -20.40 -27.33
CA HIS A 370 20.66 -20.19 -27.32
C HIS A 370 21.41 -20.73 -26.09
N ASP A 371 20.73 -21.05 -25.00
CA ASP A 371 21.30 -21.47 -23.74
C ASP A 371 20.70 -22.77 -23.17
N CYS A 372 19.98 -23.53 -24.00
CA CYS A 372 19.49 -24.87 -23.70
C CYS A 372 20.06 -25.89 -24.72
N SER A 373 20.10 -27.16 -24.34
CA SER A 373 20.70 -28.26 -25.13
C SER A 373 19.78 -29.49 -25.17
N ILE A 374 18.51 -29.32 -24.80
CA ILE A 374 17.54 -30.41 -24.81
C ILE A 374 16.93 -30.49 -26.20
N ALA A 375 17.22 -31.56 -26.94
CA ALA A 375 16.55 -31.83 -28.21
C ALA A 375 15.03 -31.96 -27.99
N VAL A 376 14.22 -31.46 -28.93
CA VAL A 376 12.75 -31.48 -28.83
C VAL A 376 12.23 -32.91 -28.59
N ALA A 377 12.76 -33.92 -29.30
CA ALA A 377 12.35 -35.31 -29.14
C ALA A 377 12.62 -35.85 -27.72
N ASP A 378 13.79 -35.56 -27.15
CA ASP A 378 14.20 -35.97 -25.81
C ASP A 378 13.31 -35.30 -24.74
N LEU A 379 12.93 -34.03 -24.97
CA LEU A 379 12.00 -33.32 -24.09
C LEU A 379 10.64 -34.03 -24.02
N LEU A 380 10.07 -34.40 -25.18
CA LEU A 380 8.78 -35.08 -25.25
C LEU A 380 8.82 -36.47 -24.60
N GLU A 381 9.85 -37.27 -24.89
CA GLU A 381 10.03 -38.59 -24.27
C GLU A 381 10.16 -38.47 -22.75
N HIS A 382 11.03 -37.57 -22.28
CA HIS A 382 11.22 -37.39 -20.85
C HIS A 382 9.97 -36.87 -20.13
N ALA A 383 9.21 -35.97 -20.76
CA ALA A 383 7.95 -35.46 -20.20
C ALA A 383 6.93 -36.59 -19.96
N GLU A 384 6.80 -37.53 -20.91
CA GLU A 384 5.93 -38.70 -20.76
C GLU A 384 6.46 -39.68 -19.71
N GLU A 385 7.77 -39.96 -19.68
CA GLU A 385 8.41 -40.84 -18.69
C GLU A 385 8.16 -40.39 -17.24
N ILE A 386 8.18 -39.07 -16.99
CA ILE A 386 7.94 -38.52 -15.64
C ILE A 386 6.45 -38.27 -15.35
N GLY A 387 5.57 -38.62 -16.30
CA GLY A 387 4.11 -38.57 -16.17
C GLY A 387 3.50 -37.18 -16.32
N LEU A 388 4.12 -36.27 -17.09
CA LEU A 388 3.45 -35.04 -17.50
C LEU A 388 2.35 -35.36 -18.52
N GLY A 389 1.19 -34.71 -18.37
CA GLY A 389 0.11 -34.78 -19.33
C GLY A 389 0.07 -33.57 -20.27
N GLY A 390 0.90 -32.55 -20.01
CA GLY A 390 1.18 -31.49 -20.98
C GLY A 390 2.42 -30.66 -20.65
N ILE A 391 2.90 -29.93 -21.65
CA ILE A 391 4.06 -29.01 -21.55
C ILE A 391 3.81 -27.76 -22.38
N ALA A 392 4.41 -26.63 -22.01
CA ALA A 392 4.54 -25.47 -22.88
C ALA A 392 6.00 -25.26 -23.27
N VAL A 393 6.30 -25.31 -24.56
CA VAL A 393 7.64 -25.03 -25.10
C VAL A 393 7.72 -23.53 -25.37
N THR A 394 8.65 -22.83 -24.71
CA THR A 394 8.68 -21.37 -24.63
C THR A 394 10.06 -20.82 -24.93
N ASP A 395 10.66 -21.24 -26.05
CA ASP A 395 12.02 -20.88 -26.42
C ASP A 395 12.25 -19.36 -26.53
N HIS A 396 13.48 -18.92 -26.24
CA HIS A 396 13.83 -17.50 -26.17
C HIS A 396 13.88 -16.84 -27.55
N ASN A 397 12.89 -16.00 -27.86
CA ASN A 397 12.78 -15.23 -29.11
C ASN A 397 12.84 -16.09 -30.39
N VAL A 398 12.39 -17.33 -30.30
CA VAL A 398 12.39 -18.31 -31.39
C VAL A 398 11.16 -19.20 -31.23
N PHE A 399 10.36 -19.35 -32.28
CA PHE A 399 9.14 -20.16 -32.21
C PHE A 399 9.26 -21.57 -32.82
N ARG A 400 10.36 -21.86 -33.52
CA ARG A 400 10.53 -23.12 -34.27
C ARG A 400 10.54 -24.38 -33.38
N GLY A 401 11.11 -24.30 -32.18
CA GLY A 401 11.11 -25.43 -31.24
C GLY A 401 9.71 -25.83 -30.80
N ALA A 402 8.83 -24.84 -30.58
CA ALA A 402 7.43 -25.07 -30.27
C ALA A 402 6.68 -25.74 -31.44
N LEU A 403 6.91 -25.30 -32.69
CA LEU A 403 6.31 -25.92 -33.88
C LEU A 403 6.76 -27.37 -34.07
N GLU A 404 8.05 -27.64 -33.90
CA GLU A 404 8.60 -29.00 -33.96
C GLU A 404 7.98 -29.89 -32.87
N ALA A 405 7.85 -29.37 -31.65
CA ALA A 405 7.25 -30.11 -30.53
C ALA A 405 5.78 -30.46 -30.80
N VAL A 406 5.00 -29.52 -31.35
CA VAL A 406 3.60 -29.76 -31.74
C VAL A 406 3.50 -30.83 -32.83
N GLU A 407 4.38 -30.79 -33.84
CA GLU A 407 4.38 -31.79 -34.92
C GLU A 407 4.69 -33.20 -34.37
N LEU A 408 5.75 -33.32 -33.56
CA LEU A 408 6.18 -34.59 -32.98
C LEU A 408 5.18 -35.16 -31.96
N ALA A 409 4.37 -34.29 -31.32
CA ALA A 409 3.35 -34.68 -30.35
C ALA A 409 2.02 -35.12 -30.98
N ARG A 410 1.79 -34.96 -32.30
CA ARG A 410 0.52 -35.34 -32.96
C ARG A 410 0.08 -36.79 -32.75
N THR A 411 1.05 -37.68 -32.51
CA THR A 411 0.81 -39.12 -32.28
C THR A 411 0.90 -39.53 -30.82
N ARG A 412 1.06 -38.55 -29.91
CA ARG A 412 1.24 -38.74 -28.47
C ARG A 412 0.00 -38.31 -27.69
N GLU A 413 -0.14 -38.81 -26.46
CA GLU A 413 -1.19 -38.33 -25.54
C GLU A 413 -0.81 -37.04 -24.80
N LEU A 414 0.46 -36.65 -24.88
CA LEU A 414 1.01 -35.43 -24.28
C LEU A 414 0.48 -34.18 -25.01
N ILE A 415 -0.10 -33.25 -24.25
CA ILE A 415 -0.51 -31.94 -24.79
C ILE A 415 0.71 -31.03 -24.89
N VAL A 416 0.98 -30.48 -26.08
CA VAL A 416 2.01 -29.45 -26.27
C VAL A 416 1.33 -28.11 -26.52
N ILE A 417 1.61 -27.12 -25.66
CA ILE A 417 1.22 -25.73 -25.84
C ILE A 417 2.35 -25.04 -26.60
N PRO A 418 2.11 -24.55 -27.83
CA PRO A 418 3.12 -23.79 -28.54
C PRO A 418 3.25 -22.40 -27.92
N GLY A 419 4.47 -22.00 -27.56
CA GLY A 419 4.73 -20.68 -27.02
C GLY A 419 6.13 -20.17 -27.33
N GLU A 420 6.41 -18.96 -26.83
CA GLU A 420 7.67 -18.26 -27.03
C GLU A 420 7.92 -17.33 -25.85
N GLU A 421 9.13 -17.34 -25.27
CA GLU A 421 9.55 -16.34 -24.27
C GLU A 421 10.24 -15.16 -24.97
N VAL A 422 9.48 -14.09 -25.12
CA VAL A 422 9.88 -12.90 -25.86
C VAL A 422 10.59 -11.92 -24.95
N LYS A 423 11.80 -11.52 -25.35
CA LYS A 423 12.57 -10.50 -24.64
C LYS A 423 12.17 -9.11 -25.12
N THR A 424 11.66 -8.32 -24.19
CA THR A 424 11.24 -6.93 -24.43
C THR A 424 12.42 -5.97 -24.40
N ASP A 425 12.22 -4.73 -24.84
CA ASP A 425 13.20 -3.64 -24.78
C ASP A 425 13.41 -3.15 -23.33
N GLY A 426 14.21 -3.91 -22.56
CA GLY A 426 14.64 -3.54 -21.21
C GLY A 426 13.58 -3.70 -20.12
N GLN A 427 12.37 -4.19 -20.45
CA GLN A 427 11.25 -4.35 -19.52
C GLN A 427 11.01 -5.82 -19.10
N GLY A 428 12.00 -6.69 -19.30
CA GLY A 428 11.93 -8.12 -18.97
C GLY A 428 11.41 -8.99 -20.12
N GLU A 429 10.72 -10.06 -19.76
CA GLU A 429 10.24 -11.09 -20.69
C GLU A 429 8.73 -11.27 -20.57
N VAL A 430 8.09 -11.66 -21.68
CA VAL A 430 6.67 -12.01 -21.76
C VAL A 430 6.58 -13.32 -22.55
N ILE A 431 5.86 -14.30 -22.03
CA ILE A 431 5.58 -15.53 -22.75
C ILE A 431 4.23 -15.39 -23.47
N GLY A 432 4.24 -15.65 -24.78
CA GLY A 432 3.02 -15.92 -25.52
C GLY A 432 2.73 -17.42 -25.52
N LEU A 433 1.53 -17.82 -25.14
CA LEU A 433 1.06 -19.21 -25.24
C LEU A 433 -0.01 -19.33 -26.32
N PHE A 434 -0.14 -20.51 -26.92
CA PHE A 434 -1.07 -20.77 -28.04
C PHE A 434 -0.80 -19.86 -29.24
N LEU A 435 0.48 -19.65 -29.56
CA LEU A 435 0.90 -18.86 -30.72
C LEU A 435 0.82 -19.69 -32.01
N GLU A 436 0.74 -18.98 -33.14
CA GLU A 436 0.77 -19.54 -34.49
C GLU A 436 2.04 -19.12 -35.25
N GLU A 437 2.62 -17.96 -34.92
CA GLU A 437 3.79 -17.38 -35.57
C GLU A 437 4.75 -16.74 -34.54
N GLU A 438 6.03 -16.62 -34.93
CA GLU A 438 7.09 -16.01 -34.11
C GLU A 438 6.81 -14.53 -33.82
N ILE A 439 7.04 -14.11 -32.58
CA ILE A 439 6.86 -12.73 -32.14
C ILE A 439 8.15 -11.92 -32.37
N PRO A 440 8.08 -10.73 -32.97
CA PRO A 440 9.27 -9.89 -33.15
C PRO A 440 9.99 -9.55 -31.83
N ARG A 441 11.29 -9.82 -31.76
CA ARG A 441 12.10 -9.50 -30.56
C ARG A 441 12.33 -7.99 -30.37
N GLY A 442 12.57 -7.57 -29.14
CA GLY A 442 13.01 -6.21 -28.81
C GLY A 442 11.91 -5.14 -28.93
N MET A 443 10.65 -5.57 -28.95
CA MET A 443 9.49 -4.68 -28.83
C MET A 443 9.33 -4.16 -27.40
N SER A 444 8.54 -3.12 -27.21
CA SER A 444 8.15 -2.69 -25.86
C SER A 444 7.30 -3.78 -25.18
N PHE A 445 7.17 -3.70 -23.86
CA PHE A 445 6.30 -4.62 -23.10
C PHE A 445 4.84 -4.60 -23.60
N GLY A 446 4.33 -3.41 -23.92
CA GLY A 446 2.96 -3.23 -24.42
C GLY A 446 2.78 -3.80 -25.82
N ASP A 447 3.70 -3.50 -26.74
CA ASP A 447 3.61 -3.98 -28.13
C ASP A 447 3.78 -5.50 -28.21
N THR A 448 4.60 -6.08 -27.31
CA THR A 448 4.73 -7.55 -27.19
C THR A 448 3.41 -8.20 -26.77
N ILE A 449 2.71 -7.60 -25.79
CA ILE A 449 1.37 -8.05 -25.37
C ILE A 449 0.37 -7.95 -26.52
N GLU A 450 0.41 -6.87 -27.28
CA GLU A 450 -0.48 -6.66 -28.43
C GLU A 450 -0.24 -7.73 -29.50
N ALA A 451 1.02 -7.96 -29.89
CA ALA A 451 1.39 -8.97 -30.88
C ALA A 451 0.95 -10.40 -30.48
N ILE A 452 1.08 -10.77 -29.21
CA ILE A 452 0.58 -12.07 -28.70
C ILE A 452 -0.94 -12.17 -28.87
N ARG A 453 -1.66 -11.10 -28.53
CA ARG A 453 -3.13 -11.07 -28.56
C ARG A 453 -3.70 -10.98 -29.97
N GLU A 454 -2.99 -10.39 -30.92
CA GLU A 454 -3.37 -10.37 -32.35
C GLU A 454 -3.47 -11.78 -32.94
N GLN A 455 -2.68 -12.73 -32.43
CA GLN A 455 -2.75 -14.15 -32.79
C GLN A 455 -3.82 -14.93 -32.00
N GLY A 456 -4.56 -14.29 -31.09
CA GLY A 456 -5.45 -14.99 -30.16
C GLY A 456 -4.70 -15.76 -29.05
N GLY A 457 -3.39 -15.55 -28.92
CA GLY A 457 -2.55 -16.15 -27.89
C GLY A 457 -2.83 -15.58 -26.50
N LEU A 458 -2.36 -16.30 -25.48
CA LEU A 458 -2.49 -15.91 -24.08
C LEU A 458 -1.21 -15.27 -23.57
N VAL A 459 -1.36 -14.18 -22.81
CA VAL A 459 -0.23 -13.46 -22.20
C VAL A 459 0.13 -14.11 -20.87
N TYR A 460 1.30 -14.74 -20.82
CA TYR A 460 1.89 -15.32 -19.62
C TYR A 460 3.06 -14.45 -19.16
N LEU A 461 3.02 -13.95 -17.93
CA LEU A 461 4.14 -13.17 -17.37
C LEU A 461 5.07 -14.08 -16.55
N PRO A 462 6.26 -14.44 -17.07
CA PRO A 462 7.22 -15.27 -16.36
C PRO A 462 7.96 -14.48 -15.27
N HIS A 463 8.37 -15.19 -14.22
CA HIS A 463 9.25 -14.76 -13.11
C HIS A 463 9.21 -13.24 -12.74
N PRO A 464 8.03 -12.63 -12.52
CA PRO A 464 7.82 -11.17 -12.57
C PRO A 464 8.51 -10.33 -11.49
N PHE A 465 9.15 -10.98 -10.52
CA PHE A 465 9.86 -10.34 -9.41
C PHE A 465 11.31 -10.79 -9.29
N ASP A 466 11.86 -11.49 -10.29
CA ASP A 466 13.28 -11.84 -10.32
C ASP A 466 14.16 -10.64 -10.64
N ARG A 467 14.51 -9.90 -9.59
CA ARG A 467 15.35 -8.70 -9.67
C ARG A 467 16.81 -8.99 -10.02
N LEU A 468 17.17 -10.23 -10.33
CA LEU A 468 18.48 -10.58 -10.89
C LEU A 468 18.49 -10.45 -12.42
N HIS A 469 17.30 -10.38 -13.04
CA HIS A 469 17.09 -10.16 -14.46
C HIS A 469 16.33 -8.84 -14.69
N ALA A 470 16.14 -8.47 -15.96
CA ALA A 470 15.27 -7.37 -16.32
C ALA A 470 13.82 -7.78 -16.04
N ILE A 471 13.04 -6.89 -15.42
CA ILE A 471 11.62 -7.10 -15.11
C ILE A 471 10.84 -5.82 -15.41
N PRO A 472 9.53 -5.89 -15.67
CA PRO A 472 8.73 -4.69 -15.83
C PRO A 472 8.75 -3.90 -14.53
N ASP A 473 8.93 -2.58 -14.63
CA ASP A 473 8.81 -1.72 -13.46
C ASP A 473 7.38 -1.78 -12.88
N PRO A 474 7.19 -1.37 -11.62
CA PRO A 474 5.87 -1.34 -11.00
C PRO A 474 4.79 -0.64 -11.80
N ALA A 475 5.07 0.51 -12.41
CA ALA A 475 4.05 1.28 -13.13
C ALA A 475 3.62 0.56 -14.42
N THR A 476 4.59 0.00 -15.16
CA THR A 476 4.36 -0.84 -16.33
C THR A 476 3.48 -2.05 -15.96
N LEU A 477 3.84 -2.78 -14.89
CA LEU A 477 3.08 -3.95 -14.45
C LEU A 477 1.62 -3.61 -14.07
N HIS A 478 1.41 -2.49 -13.38
CA HIS A 478 0.05 -2.07 -13.01
C HIS A 478 -0.79 -1.61 -14.22
N ARG A 479 -0.16 -1.01 -15.23
CA ARG A 479 -0.84 -0.55 -16.46
C ARG A 479 -1.41 -1.72 -17.26
N HIS A 480 -0.62 -2.78 -17.43
CA HIS A 480 -0.95 -3.95 -18.24
C HIS A 480 -1.61 -5.09 -17.45
N LEU A 481 -1.92 -4.87 -16.16
CA LEU A 481 -2.48 -5.90 -15.28
C LEU A 481 -3.75 -6.58 -15.82
N ALA A 482 -4.58 -5.84 -16.55
CA ALA A 482 -5.81 -6.37 -17.14
C ALA A 482 -5.54 -7.36 -18.28
N GLU A 483 -4.40 -7.20 -18.96
CA GLU A 483 -4.02 -7.87 -20.21
C GLU A 483 -3.16 -9.11 -19.97
N ILE A 484 -2.66 -9.31 -18.75
CA ILE A 484 -1.92 -10.51 -18.35
C ILE A 484 -2.91 -11.63 -18.03
N ASP A 485 -2.97 -12.67 -18.85
CA ASP A 485 -3.88 -13.80 -18.65
C ASP A 485 -3.41 -14.71 -17.52
N VAL A 486 -2.11 -15.05 -17.52
CA VAL A 486 -1.48 -15.97 -16.57
C VAL A 486 -0.26 -15.30 -15.92
N PHE A 487 -0.13 -15.45 -14.61
CA PHE A 487 0.94 -14.86 -13.82
C PHE A 487 1.76 -15.95 -13.14
N GLU A 488 3.05 -16.07 -13.45
CA GLU A 488 3.90 -17.11 -12.88
C GLU A 488 4.13 -16.87 -11.38
N VAL A 489 3.60 -17.78 -10.54
CA VAL A 489 3.76 -17.71 -9.08
C VAL A 489 4.82 -18.67 -8.54
N PHE A 490 5.29 -19.58 -9.38
CA PHE A 490 6.36 -20.50 -9.04
C PHE A 490 7.21 -20.82 -10.27
N ASN A 491 8.45 -20.34 -10.25
CA ASN A 491 9.53 -20.74 -11.14
C ASN A 491 10.57 -21.52 -10.30
N ALA A 492 10.91 -22.73 -10.74
CA ALA A 492 11.79 -23.64 -10.00
C ALA A 492 13.28 -23.25 -10.07
N ARG A 493 13.66 -22.37 -11.00
CA ARG A 493 15.03 -21.94 -11.27
C ARG A 493 15.42 -20.64 -10.56
N LEU A 494 14.50 -19.98 -9.86
CA LEU A 494 14.83 -18.76 -9.13
C LEU A 494 15.85 -19.03 -8.01
N LEU A 495 16.89 -18.20 -7.93
CA LEU A 495 17.90 -18.28 -6.88
C LEU A 495 17.32 -18.01 -5.48
N ARG A 496 16.20 -17.28 -5.41
CA ARG A 496 15.59 -16.83 -4.15
C ARG A 496 14.09 -17.10 -4.13
N ASP A 497 13.67 -18.02 -3.28
CA ASP A 497 12.25 -18.31 -3.00
C ASP A 497 11.41 -17.08 -2.65
N SER A 498 12.05 -16.03 -2.11
CA SER A 498 11.37 -14.77 -1.79
C SER A 498 10.69 -14.09 -2.98
N PHE A 499 11.15 -14.38 -4.22
CA PHE A 499 10.54 -13.87 -5.44
C PHE A 499 9.23 -14.61 -5.77
N ASN A 500 9.22 -15.94 -5.71
CA ASN A 500 8.00 -16.76 -5.82
C ASN A 500 6.95 -16.35 -4.76
N ASP A 501 7.39 -16.12 -3.53
CA ASP A 501 6.57 -15.60 -2.44
C ASP A 501 5.93 -14.22 -2.77
N GLU A 502 6.66 -13.36 -3.46
CA GLU A 502 6.18 -12.04 -3.89
C GLU A 502 5.20 -12.14 -5.05
N ALA A 503 5.48 -13.01 -6.01
CA ALA A 503 4.62 -13.34 -7.14
C ALA A 503 3.27 -13.88 -6.66
N LEU A 504 3.28 -14.89 -5.79
CA LEU A 504 2.07 -15.43 -5.18
C LEU A 504 1.29 -14.36 -4.39
N ARG A 505 1.99 -13.47 -3.68
CA ARG A 505 1.33 -12.36 -2.96
C ARG A 505 0.66 -11.38 -3.91
N PHE A 506 1.27 -11.10 -5.05
CA PHE A 506 0.75 -10.17 -6.07
C PHE A 506 -0.43 -10.79 -6.83
N ALA A 507 -0.29 -12.02 -7.33
CA ALA A 507 -1.36 -12.73 -8.01
C ALA A 507 -2.63 -12.85 -7.16
N ARG A 508 -2.49 -13.20 -5.87
CA ARG A 508 -3.63 -13.24 -4.92
C ARG A 508 -4.28 -11.89 -4.69
N LYS A 509 -3.50 -10.81 -4.73
CA LYS A 509 -3.99 -9.45 -4.49
C LYS A 509 -4.98 -8.99 -5.56
N TYR A 510 -4.66 -9.27 -6.81
CA TYR A 510 -5.48 -8.90 -7.97
C TYR A 510 -6.37 -10.04 -8.50
N ARG A 511 -6.24 -11.23 -7.91
CA ARG A 511 -6.95 -12.47 -8.32
C ARG A 511 -6.60 -12.89 -9.75
N LEU A 512 -5.31 -12.85 -10.08
CA LEU A 512 -4.79 -13.34 -11.35
C LEU A 512 -4.79 -14.87 -11.37
N LEU A 513 -4.91 -15.46 -12.57
CA LEU A 513 -4.68 -16.89 -12.77
C LEU A 513 -3.20 -17.18 -12.58
N GLN A 514 -2.90 -18.31 -11.96
CA GLN A 514 -1.58 -18.63 -11.45
C GLN A 514 -0.91 -19.67 -12.34
N GLY A 515 0.24 -19.30 -12.91
CA GLY A 515 1.13 -20.18 -13.67
C GLY A 515 2.24 -20.75 -12.80
N ALA A 516 2.80 -21.89 -13.21
CA ALA A 516 4.03 -22.42 -12.65
C ALA A 516 4.80 -23.19 -13.72
N GLY A 517 6.12 -23.09 -13.68
CA GLY A 517 6.98 -23.80 -14.62
C GLY A 517 8.37 -24.10 -14.05
N SER A 518 9.05 -25.01 -14.70
CA SER A 518 10.40 -25.43 -14.30
C SER A 518 11.48 -24.48 -14.78
N ASP A 519 11.23 -23.76 -15.87
CA ASP A 519 12.23 -22.97 -16.61
C ASP A 519 13.46 -23.86 -16.96
N ALA A 520 13.13 -25.08 -17.41
CA ALA A 520 14.10 -26.13 -17.63
C ALA A 520 14.96 -25.83 -18.86
N HIS A 521 16.28 -25.96 -18.68
CA HIS A 521 17.29 -25.93 -19.75
C HIS A 521 18.17 -27.20 -19.77
N VAL A 522 17.86 -28.15 -18.88
CA VAL A 522 18.42 -29.50 -18.84
C VAL A 522 17.28 -30.46 -18.49
N LEU A 523 17.32 -31.70 -19.00
CA LEU A 523 16.25 -32.69 -18.80
C LEU A 523 15.90 -32.89 -17.32
N GLN A 524 16.89 -32.91 -16.44
CA GLN A 524 16.67 -33.09 -15.00
C GLN A 524 15.87 -31.95 -14.35
N GLY A 525 15.75 -30.79 -15.01
CA GLY A 525 14.94 -29.66 -14.56
C GLY A 525 13.45 -29.82 -14.88
N VAL A 526 13.09 -30.59 -15.90
CA VAL A 526 11.72 -30.72 -16.40
C VAL A 526 10.79 -31.24 -15.29
N GLY A 527 9.62 -30.61 -15.13
CA GLY A 527 8.62 -30.98 -14.14
C GLY A 527 8.99 -30.63 -12.68
N THR A 528 10.07 -29.87 -12.43
CA THR A 528 10.41 -29.41 -11.08
C THR A 528 9.49 -28.30 -10.55
N GLY A 529 8.88 -27.53 -11.46
CA GLY A 529 7.74 -26.66 -11.22
C GLY A 529 6.63 -26.99 -12.21
N ALA A 530 5.44 -27.29 -11.70
CA ALA A 530 4.32 -27.71 -12.53
C ALA A 530 2.98 -27.34 -11.88
N LEU A 531 1.90 -27.55 -12.62
CA LEU A 531 0.52 -27.41 -12.20
C LEU A 531 -0.19 -28.75 -12.31
N ARG A 532 -0.97 -29.11 -11.30
CA ARG A 532 -2.01 -30.13 -11.43
C ARG A 532 -3.30 -29.44 -11.83
N MET A 533 -3.85 -29.79 -12.99
CA MET A 533 -5.03 -29.14 -13.55
C MET A 533 -5.88 -30.13 -14.34
N ARG A 534 -7.12 -29.74 -14.69
CA ARG A 534 -7.97 -30.57 -15.56
C ARG A 534 -7.41 -30.58 -16.97
N ARG A 535 -7.49 -31.73 -17.65
CA ARG A 535 -7.20 -31.85 -19.07
C ARG A 535 -8.08 -30.87 -19.84
N PHE A 536 -7.49 -30.18 -20.80
CA PHE A 536 -8.10 -29.10 -21.56
C PHE A 536 -7.85 -29.28 -23.06
N ASP A 537 -8.67 -28.62 -23.86
CA ASP A 537 -8.49 -28.48 -25.31
C ASP A 537 -8.51 -26.99 -25.69
N GLY A 538 -7.38 -26.51 -26.22
CA GLY A 538 -7.18 -25.11 -26.60
C GLY A 538 -7.06 -24.11 -25.44
N ALA A 539 -6.91 -22.84 -25.80
CA ALA A 539 -6.62 -21.73 -24.89
C ALA A 539 -7.77 -21.44 -23.90
N GLU A 540 -9.03 -21.56 -24.34
CA GLU A 540 -10.19 -21.26 -23.50
C GLU A 540 -10.35 -22.26 -22.35
N GLU A 541 -10.32 -23.57 -22.64
CA GLU A 541 -10.38 -24.59 -21.59
C GLU A 541 -9.13 -24.55 -20.69
N PHE A 542 -7.97 -24.19 -21.22
CA PHE A 542 -6.76 -23.98 -20.42
C PHE A 542 -6.97 -22.91 -19.33
N LEU A 543 -7.51 -21.74 -19.69
CA LEU A 543 -7.83 -20.68 -18.71
C LEU A 543 -8.89 -21.11 -17.69
N LEU A 544 -9.88 -21.91 -18.11
CA LEU A 544 -10.88 -22.48 -17.20
C LEU A 544 -10.24 -23.43 -16.20
N SER A 545 -9.36 -24.31 -16.67
CA SER A 545 -8.65 -25.31 -15.87
C SER A 545 -7.71 -24.67 -14.83
N LEU A 546 -7.05 -23.56 -15.20
CA LEU A 546 -6.20 -22.78 -14.28
C LEU A 546 -6.96 -22.23 -13.05
N ARG A 547 -8.28 -22.06 -13.12
CA ARG A 547 -9.08 -21.54 -11.99
C ARG A 547 -9.04 -22.44 -10.74
N SER A 548 -8.80 -23.74 -10.95
CA SER A 548 -8.71 -24.76 -9.89
C SER A 548 -7.35 -25.46 -9.85
N ALA A 549 -6.36 -24.99 -10.61
CA ALA A 549 -5.07 -25.62 -10.69
C ALA A 549 -4.29 -25.51 -9.36
N GLU A 550 -3.53 -26.57 -9.04
CA GLU A 550 -2.68 -26.66 -7.86
C GLU A 550 -1.21 -26.60 -8.28
N VAL A 551 -0.43 -25.67 -7.70
CA VAL A 551 1.01 -25.60 -7.94
C VAL A 551 1.71 -26.78 -7.27
N LEU A 552 2.37 -27.61 -8.08
CA LEU A 552 3.23 -28.70 -7.66
C LEU A 552 4.69 -28.25 -7.66
N ARG A 553 5.37 -28.48 -6.54
CA ARG A 553 6.79 -28.15 -6.35
C ARG A 553 7.57 -29.44 -6.14
N ARG A 554 8.49 -29.76 -7.04
CA ARG A 554 9.44 -30.88 -6.91
C ARG A 554 10.86 -30.30 -6.87
N PRO A 555 11.23 -29.59 -5.78
CA PRO A 555 12.45 -28.81 -5.75
C PRO A 555 13.69 -29.71 -5.91
N LYS A 556 14.52 -29.39 -6.91
CA LYS A 556 15.88 -29.91 -7.04
C LYS A 556 16.86 -28.78 -6.71
N SER A 557 18.08 -29.13 -6.29
CA SER A 557 19.10 -28.13 -5.97
C SER A 557 19.42 -27.29 -7.20
N LEU A 558 19.30 -25.95 -7.09
CA LEU A 558 19.65 -25.05 -8.18
C LEU A 558 21.13 -25.19 -8.60
N ALA A 559 22.03 -25.32 -7.61
CA ALA A 559 23.45 -25.53 -7.88
C ALA A 559 23.68 -26.83 -8.67
N TYR A 560 22.89 -27.87 -8.39
CA TYR A 560 22.92 -29.12 -9.14
C TYR A 560 22.44 -28.90 -10.59
N LEU A 561 21.31 -28.24 -10.80
CA LEU A 561 20.80 -27.95 -12.15
C LEU A 561 21.74 -27.05 -12.96
N GLN A 562 22.31 -26.00 -12.34
CA GLN A 562 23.29 -25.12 -12.99
C GLN A 562 24.58 -25.85 -13.34
N SER A 563 25.06 -26.75 -12.48
CA SER A 563 26.24 -27.56 -12.77
C SER A 563 26.03 -28.47 -13.98
N LEU A 564 24.84 -29.06 -14.11
CA LEU A 564 24.48 -29.88 -15.27
C LEU A 564 24.38 -29.04 -16.56
N LYS A 565 23.77 -27.84 -16.47
CA LYS A 565 23.71 -26.90 -17.61
C LYS A 565 25.11 -26.54 -18.10
N TRP A 566 26.03 -26.21 -17.19
CA TRP A 566 27.40 -25.87 -17.57
C TRP A 566 28.12 -27.05 -18.21
N VAL A 567 27.95 -28.27 -17.68
CA VAL A 567 28.53 -29.48 -18.28
C VAL A 567 27.97 -29.75 -19.68
N ALA A 568 26.67 -29.57 -19.90
CA ALA A 568 26.05 -29.75 -21.22
C ALA A 568 26.61 -28.75 -22.25
N GLN A 569 26.67 -27.46 -21.88
CA GLN A 569 27.22 -26.39 -22.74
C GLN A 569 28.71 -26.57 -23.05
N VAL A 570 29.50 -27.14 -22.13
CA VAL A 570 30.92 -27.43 -22.37
C VAL A 570 31.08 -28.63 -23.30
N LYS A 571 30.24 -29.67 -23.17
CA LYS A 571 30.30 -30.85 -24.06
C LYS A 571 30.01 -30.48 -25.52
N GLU A 572 29.06 -29.59 -25.78
CA GLU A 572 28.74 -29.12 -27.14
C GLU A 572 29.82 -28.24 -27.77
N LYS A 573 30.65 -27.55 -26.97
CA LYS A 573 31.75 -26.71 -27.49
C LYS A 573 33.05 -27.48 -27.77
N VAL A 574 33.14 -28.72 -27.31
CA VAL A 574 34.35 -29.56 -27.38
C VAL A 574 34.22 -30.70 -28.39
N LEU A 575 33.01 -30.96 -28.88
CA LEU A 575 32.70 -31.82 -30.02
C LEU A 575 32.47 -30.95 -31.27
#